data_AF-A0A8H4WZY3-F1
#
_entry.id   AF-A0A8H4WZY3-F1
#
_cell.length_a   1.000
_cell.length_b   1.000
_cell.length_c   1.000
_cell.angle_alpha   90.00
_cell.angle_beta   90.00
_cell.angle_gamma   90.00
#
_symmetry.space_group_name_H-M   'P 1'
#
loop_
_entity.id
_entity.type
_entity.pdbx_description
1 polymer ?
#
loop_
_entity_poly.entity_id
_entity_poly.type
_entity_poly.pdbx_seq_one_letter_code
_entity_poly.pdbx_strand_id
1 'polypeptide(L)'
;MEFRGRSWSRGAEEKPKPTTRMNDETWEKFKPYLCNLYKNYTLTIVMNIMEKRFGIVQSKRQYGYRFEKWGIKKYNASEKKTPLNALAVIGPHDSMDFSDVVADFDRDPRSFNSQSLLGLPDEDTLMTTTGSDDTDCDDMSDIQGSSGLLIQFPWGTGSDDEANKLAADFCAAMLDDTNAFALYSNLYASLLNSGQSSPETRRFMTISCARVAGEPDNARNARELLSKEWPQTPPTRNSEDPFVLSMLKTYVGSHHQDEDSSSPSAQICYNIEQVLDDDRSLVHIPHKYSSIDLVAFFFLNYGLEIYDEGFDKSNPPEFMIEHLLNEFIKRQPFMKAFHYGIPSPLRRCIEWCEEQLRLNHPVALQDAPVQPSEDTRCWWHNIRVFCTLWRVMTNLVRSNYAPEWYTQCESAFGIPPSELLVTLTWMIRAETTSADDVISDAELLEHAADGAKNLLELDEPKLWIDFLNRFAWMNYLANPGENEQTFEALVKDQLRKFVSDMLRVQLPHQAENQPTSVADMDFYGFTQHGFGDFDMNPHQMGFYR
;
A
#
# COMPACT_ATOMS: atom_id res chain seq x y z
N MET A 1 -24.61 10.51 -19.14
CA MET A 1 -23.17 10.85 -19.10
C MET A 1 -22.42 9.65 -19.61
N GLU A 2 -21.75 9.77 -20.76
CA GLU A 2 -20.80 8.77 -21.23
C GLU A 2 -19.63 8.76 -20.24
N PHE A 3 -19.55 7.71 -19.43
CA PHE A 3 -18.35 7.42 -18.65
C PHE A 3 -17.20 7.29 -19.65
N ARG A 4 -16.16 8.12 -19.49
CA ARG A 4 -14.96 8.09 -20.31
C ARG A 4 -14.23 6.77 -20.06
N GLY A 5 -14.64 5.73 -20.78
CA GLY A 5 -13.93 4.46 -20.85
C GLY A 5 -12.51 4.74 -21.37
N ARG A 6 -11.51 4.57 -20.49
CA ARG A 6 -10.10 4.61 -20.88
C ARG A 6 -9.80 3.30 -21.61
N SER A 7 -10.10 3.24 -22.90
CA SER A 7 -9.74 2.12 -23.77
C SER A 7 -8.23 2.15 -24.06
N TRP A 8 -7.44 1.40 -23.29
CA TRP A 8 -6.04 1.10 -23.61
C TRP A 8 -5.97 -0.21 -24.39
N SER A 9 -6.40 -0.20 -25.65
CA SER A 9 -6.20 -1.34 -26.54
C SER A 9 -4.80 -1.27 -27.14
N ARG A 10 -3.81 -1.94 -26.53
CA ARG A 10 -2.56 -2.31 -27.22
C ARG A 10 -2.80 -3.66 -27.90
N GLY A 11 -2.71 -3.65 -29.23
CA GLY A 11 -2.92 -4.83 -30.07
C GLY A 11 -1.85 -5.91 -29.87
N ALA A 12 -2.26 -7.14 -30.24
CA ALA A 12 -1.54 -8.41 -30.27
C ALA A 12 -0.03 -8.34 -30.52
N GLU A 13 0.70 -9.27 -29.89
CA GLU A 13 2.14 -9.53 -30.05
C GLU A 13 2.69 -9.21 -31.44
N GLU A 14 3.11 -7.96 -31.62
CA GLU A 14 4.10 -7.63 -32.62
C GLU A 14 5.43 -8.14 -32.08
N LYS A 15 6.03 -9.10 -32.80
CA LYS A 15 7.48 -9.34 -32.82
C LYS A 15 8.20 -8.06 -32.41
N PRO A 16 9.10 -8.07 -31.39
CA PRO A 16 9.58 -6.89 -30.71
C PRO A 16 9.79 -5.78 -31.72
N LYS A 17 8.85 -4.82 -31.74
CA LYS A 17 8.81 -3.75 -32.73
C LYS A 17 10.22 -3.19 -32.75
N PRO A 18 10.95 -3.26 -33.88
CA PRO A 18 12.34 -2.83 -33.91
C PRO A 18 12.36 -1.42 -33.33
N THR A 19 13.05 -1.25 -32.20
CA THR A 19 13.02 -0.02 -31.40
C THR A 19 13.23 1.14 -32.35
N THR A 20 12.14 1.86 -32.64
CA THR A 20 12.18 2.92 -33.64
C THR A 20 13.15 3.95 -33.08
N ARG A 21 14.25 4.16 -33.80
CA ARG A 21 15.35 4.99 -33.32
C ARG A 21 14.80 6.38 -33.03
N MET A 22 14.79 6.76 -31.75
CA MET A 22 14.26 8.06 -31.34
C MET A 22 15.10 9.18 -31.98
N ASN A 23 14.41 10.14 -32.61
CA ASN A 23 15.05 11.23 -33.35
C ASN A 23 15.79 12.19 -32.41
N ASP A 24 16.80 12.90 -32.93
CA ASP A 24 17.66 13.78 -32.12
C ASP A 24 16.87 14.90 -31.43
N GLU A 25 15.82 15.42 -32.06
CA GLU A 25 14.95 16.46 -31.49
C GLU A 25 14.21 15.99 -30.23
N THR A 26 13.66 14.77 -30.25
CA THR A 26 12.99 14.18 -29.08
C THR A 26 13.99 13.94 -27.96
N TRP A 27 15.21 13.49 -28.29
CA TRP A 27 16.27 13.36 -27.30
C TRP A 27 16.63 14.70 -26.64
N GLU A 28 16.82 15.76 -27.44
CA GLU A 28 17.12 17.09 -26.89
C GLU A 28 15.93 17.66 -26.08
N LYS A 29 14.68 17.36 -26.47
CA LYS A 29 13.48 17.73 -25.68
C LYS A 29 13.52 17.11 -24.28
N PHE A 30 13.86 15.81 -24.18
CA PHE A 30 13.94 15.11 -22.89
C PHE A 30 15.28 15.27 -22.18
N LYS A 31 16.25 15.98 -22.76
CA LYS A 31 17.61 16.07 -22.22
C LYS A 31 17.64 16.56 -20.76
N PRO A 32 17.03 17.70 -20.38
CA PRO A 32 17.11 18.18 -18.99
C PRO A 32 16.58 17.14 -17.98
N TYR A 33 15.46 16.51 -18.34
CA TYR A 33 14.82 15.47 -17.54
C TYR A 33 15.67 14.19 -17.43
N LEU A 34 16.16 13.67 -18.55
CA LEU A 34 17.03 12.49 -18.59
C LEU A 34 18.34 12.73 -17.85
N CYS A 35 18.92 13.93 -17.97
CA CYS A 35 20.10 14.33 -17.22
C CYS A 35 19.83 14.29 -15.71
N ASN A 36 18.69 14.82 -15.27
CA ASN A 36 18.30 14.83 -13.85
C ASN A 36 18.04 13.41 -13.33
N LEU A 37 17.28 12.61 -14.09
CA LEU A 37 17.04 11.21 -13.76
C LEU A 37 18.34 10.43 -13.65
N TYR A 38 19.23 10.57 -14.63
CA TYR A 38 20.49 9.86 -14.61
C TYR A 38 21.42 10.34 -13.50
N LYS A 39 21.19 11.55 -12.95
CA LYS A 39 21.92 12.03 -11.78
C LYS A 39 21.51 11.35 -10.47
N ASN A 40 20.26 10.93 -10.38
CA ASN A 40 19.70 10.42 -9.13
C ASN A 40 19.50 8.89 -9.17
N TYR A 41 19.53 8.30 -10.37
CA TYR A 41 19.17 6.90 -10.58
C TYR A 41 20.11 6.17 -11.54
N THR A 42 20.16 4.85 -11.43
CA THR A 42 20.90 4.00 -12.38
C THR A 42 20.27 4.06 -13.77
N LEU A 43 21.08 3.85 -14.82
CA LEU A 43 20.60 3.87 -16.20
C LEU A 43 19.38 2.97 -16.45
N THR A 44 19.33 1.80 -15.81
CA THR A 44 18.22 0.87 -15.96
C THR A 44 16.91 1.44 -15.41
N ILE A 45 16.97 2.12 -14.27
CA ILE A 45 15.81 2.80 -13.68
C ILE A 45 15.35 3.93 -14.61
N VAL A 46 16.27 4.73 -15.15
CA VAL A 46 15.95 5.78 -16.13
C VAL A 46 15.24 5.21 -17.36
N MET A 47 15.70 4.09 -17.89
CA MET A 47 15.07 3.41 -19.02
C MET A 47 13.64 2.98 -18.70
N ASN A 48 13.42 2.36 -17.54
CA ASN A 48 12.09 1.93 -17.11
C ASN A 48 11.13 3.10 -16.92
N ILE A 49 11.59 4.23 -16.35
CA ILE A 49 10.77 5.45 -16.21
C ILE A 49 10.36 5.97 -17.60
N MET A 50 11.29 5.98 -18.56
CA MET A 50 11.02 6.46 -19.91
C MET A 50 10.05 5.57 -20.68
N GLU A 51 10.17 4.26 -20.50
CA GLU A 51 9.25 3.28 -21.06
C GLU A 51 7.85 3.41 -20.44
N LYS A 52 7.74 3.41 -19.11
CA LYS A 52 6.45 3.47 -18.41
C LYS A 52 5.72 4.79 -18.65
N ARG A 53 6.40 5.94 -18.46
CA ARG A 53 5.76 7.26 -18.51
C ARG A 53 5.56 7.80 -19.92
N PHE A 54 6.52 7.57 -20.81
CA PHE A 54 6.51 8.18 -22.14
C PHE A 54 6.33 7.16 -23.27
N GLY A 55 6.27 5.86 -22.96
CA GLY A 55 6.25 4.81 -23.98
C GLY A 55 7.55 4.72 -24.78
N ILE A 56 8.64 5.32 -24.28
CA ILE A 56 9.92 5.40 -24.98
C ILE A 56 10.77 4.19 -24.61
N VAL A 57 10.76 3.19 -25.48
CA VAL A 57 11.62 2.01 -25.37
C VAL A 57 12.84 2.23 -26.26
N GLN A 58 14.03 2.41 -25.66
CA GLN A 58 15.30 2.51 -26.40
C GLN A 58 16.36 1.62 -25.73
N SER A 59 17.34 1.18 -26.51
CA SER A 59 18.41 0.32 -25.98
C SER A 59 19.32 1.05 -24.99
N LYS A 60 19.88 0.30 -24.03
CA LYS A 60 20.89 0.80 -23.07
C LYS A 60 22.06 1.52 -23.75
N ARG A 61 22.46 1.05 -24.95
CA ARG A 61 23.52 1.66 -25.76
C ARG A 61 23.14 3.04 -26.28
N GLN A 62 21.88 3.26 -26.66
CA GLN A 62 21.42 4.56 -27.14
C GLN A 62 21.39 5.60 -26.01
N TYR A 63 20.88 5.24 -24.84
CA TYR A 63 20.97 6.11 -23.66
C TYR A 63 22.42 6.41 -23.28
N GLY A 64 23.28 5.38 -23.22
CA GLY A 64 24.71 5.55 -22.94
C GLY A 64 25.38 6.53 -23.91
N TYR A 65 25.12 6.38 -25.22
CA TYR A 65 25.61 7.31 -26.24
C TYR A 65 25.09 8.74 -26.06
N ARG A 66 23.81 8.91 -25.67
CA ARG A 66 23.23 10.24 -25.45
C ARG A 66 23.82 10.93 -24.23
N PHE A 67 23.96 10.21 -23.12
CA PHE A 67 24.60 10.75 -21.92
C PHE A 67 26.07 11.11 -22.16
N GLU A 68 26.80 10.28 -22.90
CA GLU A 68 28.16 10.60 -23.34
C GLU A 68 28.20 11.85 -24.23
N LYS A 69 27.32 11.94 -25.23
CA LYS A 69 27.18 13.12 -26.11
C LYS A 69 26.82 14.40 -25.34
N TRP A 70 26.05 14.29 -24.26
CA TRP A 70 25.71 15.40 -23.37
C TRP A 70 26.76 15.71 -22.30
N GLY A 71 27.85 14.94 -22.25
CA GLY A 71 28.93 15.14 -21.28
C GLY A 71 28.59 14.70 -19.86
N ILE A 72 27.54 13.89 -19.67
CA ILE A 72 27.20 13.34 -18.35
C ILE A 72 28.05 12.10 -18.12
N LYS A 73 28.99 12.22 -17.20
CA LYS A 73 29.85 11.09 -16.81
C LYS A 73 29.01 10.07 -16.03
N LYS A 74 29.23 8.80 -16.35
CA LYS A 74 28.61 7.66 -15.67
C LYS A 74 29.00 7.67 -14.18
N TYR A 75 28.00 7.57 -13.30
CA TYR A 75 28.15 7.25 -11.88
C TYR A 75 29.17 6.10 -11.77
N ASN A 76 30.30 6.35 -11.11
CA ASN A 76 31.38 5.40 -10.81
C ASN A 76 32.57 5.31 -11.80
N ALA A 77 32.75 6.23 -12.75
CA ALA A 77 33.97 6.23 -13.58
C ALA A 77 35.18 6.95 -12.95
N SER A 78 35.03 7.68 -11.85
CA SER A 78 36.13 8.49 -11.29
C SER A 78 36.20 8.51 -9.77
N GLU A 79 36.44 7.34 -9.16
CA GLU A 79 37.22 7.24 -7.91
C GLU A 79 38.19 6.04 -7.96
N LYS A 80 38.87 5.84 -9.09
CA LYS A 80 40.11 5.06 -9.10
C LYS A 80 41.27 5.97 -8.74
N LYS A 81 41.67 5.90 -7.46
CA LYS A 81 42.99 6.20 -6.89
C LYS A 81 43.88 7.13 -7.73
N THR A 82 43.82 8.43 -7.47
CA THR A 82 44.92 9.35 -7.75
C THR A 82 45.89 9.29 -6.56
N PRO A 83 47.17 8.87 -6.73
CA PRO A 83 48.15 8.96 -5.65
C PRO A 83 48.68 10.40 -5.56
N LEU A 84 48.66 10.92 -4.32
CA LEU A 84 49.39 12.06 -3.75
C LEU A 84 49.12 13.51 -4.21
N ASN A 85 48.76 14.28 -3.17
CA ASN A 85 49.25 15.59 -2.75
C ASN A 85 48.49 16.89 -3.09
N ALA A 86 48.22 17.60 -1.99
CA ALA A 86 47.99 19.04 -1.80
C ALA A 86 46.53 19.57 -1.77
N LEU A 87 46.05 19.79 -0.53
CA LEU A 87 45.35 20.96 0.01
C LEU A 87 44.21 21.60 -0.81
N ALA A 88 42.96 21.42 -0.37
CA ALA A 88 42.11 22.46 0.25
C ALA A 88 40.59 22.19 0.12
N VAL A 89 39.90 22.23 1.28
CA VAL A 89 38.59 22.87 1.56
C VAL A 89 37.30 22.32 0.90
N ILE A 90 36.55 21.58 1.74
CA ILE A 90 35.10 21.57 2.03
C ILE A 90 34.09 21.66 0.87
N GLY A 91 33.30 20.60 0.73
CA GLY A 91 31.90 20.62 0.32
C GLY A 91 31.21 19.30 0.72
N PRO A 92 30.02 19.29 1.35
CA PRO A 92 29.30 18.06 1.61
C PRO A 92 28.57 17.65 0.32
N HIS A 93 28.79 16.41 -0.12
CA HIS A 93 28.15 15.83 -1.30
C HIS A 93 27.34 14.62 -0.81
N ASP A 94 26.03 14.81 -0.65
CA ASP A 94 25.10 13.74 -0.30
C ASP A 94 24.95 12.78 -1.48
N SER A 95 25.35 11.52 -1.26
CA SER A 95 25.15 10.39 -2.17
C SER A 95 24.23 9.41 -1.46
N MET A 96 22.99 9.25 -1.95
CA MET A 96 22.04 8.28 -1.41
C MET A 96 22.40 6.87 -1.86
N ASP A 97 23.17 6.18 -1.02
CA ASP A 97 23.34 4.73 -1.03
C ASP A 97 22.68 4.17 0.23
N PHE A 98 21.69 3.27 0.08
CA PHE A 98 21.07 2.60 1.23
C PHE A 98 22.02 1.58 1.88
N SER A 99 23.11 1.20 1.20
CA SER A 99 24.12 0.27 1.69
C SER A 99 25.04 0.88 2.76
N ASP A 100 25.21 2.21 2.77
CA ASP A 100 26.24 2.89 3.58
C ASP A 100 25.75 3.30 4.98
N VAL A 101 24.48 3.03 5.31
CA VAL A 101 23.89 3.29 6.64
C VAL A 101 24.09 2.11 7.61
N VAL A 102 24.60 0.96 7.12
CA VAL A 102 24.65 -0.30 7.89
C VAL A 102 26.08 -0.71 8.30
N ALA A 103 27.11 0.07 7.95
CA ALA A 103 28.50 -0.40 8.02
C ALA A 103 29.22 -0.27 9.37
N ASP A 104 28.65 0.39 10.38
CA ASP A 104 29.26 0.49 11.71
C ASP A 104 28.23 0.07 12.75
N PHE A 105 28.23 -1.19 13.22
CA PHE A 105 27.86 -1.59 14.60
C PHE A 105 27.87 -3.13 14.74
N ASP A 106 29.02 -3.70 15.15
CA ASP A 106 29.05 -4.99 15.84
C ASP A 106 28.57 -4.76 17.28
N ARG A 107 27.36 -5.21 17.64
CA ARG A 107 26.94 -5.26 19.05
C ARG A 107 26.02 -6.45 19.35
N ASP A 108 26.38 -7.16 20.42
CA ASP A 108 25.76 -8.39 20.94
C ASP A 108 24.23 -8.33 21.10
N PRO A 109 23.49 -9.38 20.72
CA PRO A 109 22.05 -9.46 20.91
C PRO A 109 21.72 -9.78 22.37
N ARG A 110 21.29 -8.78 23.14
CA ARG A 110 20.57 -9.03 24.40
C ARG A 110 19.10 -9.24 24.09
N SER A 111 18.60 -10.43 24.38
CA SER A 111 17.20 -10.81 24.22
C SER A 111 16.28 -9.88 25.02
N PHE A 112 15.35 -9.23 24.33
CA PHE A 112 14.24 -8.54 24.97
C PHE A 112 13.09 -9.53 25.18
N ASN A 113 12.79 -9.81 26.44
CA ASN A 113 11.57 -10.51 26.85
C ASN A 113 10.40 -9.53 26.79
N SER A 114 9.35 -9.91 26.07
CA SER A 114 8.03 -9.29 26.08
C SER A 114 7.37 -9.52 27.45
N GLN A 115 7.34 -8.49 28.31
CA GLN A 115 6.54 -8.52 29.52
C GLN A 115 5.09 -8.17 29.19
N SER A 116 4.22 -9.15 29.42
CA SER A 116 2.77 -9.00 29.47
C SER A 116 2.38 -8.09 30.64
N LEU A 117 1.59 -7.07 30.34
CA LEU A 117 1.21 -5.98 31.23
C LEU A 117 0.09 -6.44 32.19
N LEU A 118 0.47 -6.99 33.34
CA LEU A 118 -0.38 -7.10 34.53
C LEU A 118 0.42 -6.63 35.75
N GLY A 119 0.45 -5.32 35.96
CA GLY A 119 0.98 -4.70 37.18
C GLY A 119 -0.16 -4.31 38.13
N LEU A 120 -0.34 -5.07 39.20
CA LEU A 120 -0.91 -4.58 40.46
C LEU A 120 0.21 -3.80 41.19
N PRO A 121 -0.06 -2.65 41.81
CA PRO A 121 0.95 -1.95 42.58
C PRO A 121 1.07 -2.60 43.97
N ASP A 122 2.28 -3.02 44.33
CA ASP A 122 2.65 -3.27 45.72
C ASP A 122 3.61 -2.14 46.14
N GLU A 123 3.21 -1.45 47.21
CA GLU A 123 3.99 -0.42 47.89
C GLU A 123 5.20 -1.03 48.62
N ASP A 124 6.16 -0.15 48.92
CA ASP A 124 7.32 -0.34 49.78
C ASP A 124 8.55 -1.04 49.17
N THR A 125 9.59 -0.25 48.87
CA THR A 125 10.84 -0.22 49.65
C THR A 125 11.79 0.85 49.11
N LEU A 126 11.97 1.91 49.90
CA LEU A 126 13.04 2.92 49.78
C LEU A 126 14.37 2.33 50.25
N MET A 127 15.41 2.35 49.39
CA MET A 127 16.79 2.47 49.84
C MET A 127 17.63 3.29 48.85
N THR A 128 18.28 4.31 49.42
CA THR A 128 19.21 5.24 48.79
C THR A 128 20.59 4.61 48.62
N THR A 129 21.12 4.58 47.39
CA THR A 129 22.57 4.48 47.15
C THR A 129 22.99 5.50 46.10
N THR A 130 23.80 6.45 46.56
CA THR A 130 24.49 7.50 45.80
C THR A 130 25.76 6.97 45.14
N GLY A 131 25.94 7.28 43.86
CA GLY A 131 27.24 7.37 43.19
C GLY A 131 27.44 6.36 42.07
N SER A 132 27.28 6.79 40.81
CA SER A 132 27.97 6.21 39.66
C SER A 132 27.90 7.14 38.45
N ASP A 133 29.03 7.18 37.73
CA ASP A 133 29.47 8.11 36.69
C ASP A 133 28.50 8.42 35.54
N ASP A 134 28.59 9.69 35.13
CA ASP A 134 28.06 10.29 33.90
C ASP A 134 28.44 9.47 32.66
N THR A 135 27.48 8.73 32.13
CA THR A 135 27.49 8.29 30.74
C THR A 135 26.27 8.92 30.09
N ASP A 136 26.51 9.89 29.21
CA ASP A 136 25.52 10.50 28.31
C ASP A 136 24.96 9.40 27.37
N CYS A 137 24.10 8.53 27.89
CA CYS A 137 23.28 7.63 27.10
C CYS A 137 22.03 8.43 26.73
N ASP A 138 22.09 9.07 25.56
CA ASP A 138 20.97 9.78 24.95
C ASP A 138 19.66 8.96 25.06
N ASP A 139 18.78 9.49 25.89
CA ASP A 139 17.32 9.43 25.93
C ASP A 139 16.61 8.33 25.10
N MET A 140 16.67 7.08 25.58
CA MET A 140 15.78 6.00 25.10
C MET A 140 14.38 6.06 25.73
N SER A 141 14.14 7.00 26.65
CA SER A 141 12.90 7.14 27.40
C SER A 141 11.74 7.65 26.53
N ASP A 142 12.05 8.38 25.46
CA ASP A 142 11.05 8.95 24.54
C ASP A 142 10.34 7.89 23.67
N ILE A 143 10.94 6.72 23.46
CA ILE A 143 10.31 5.64 22.68
C ILE A 143 9.20 4.94 23.52
N GLN A 144 9.31 4.93 24.85
CA GLN A 144 8.30 4.33 25.73
C GLN A 144 7.23 5.34 26.20
N GLY A 145 7.51 6.65 26.14
CA GLY A 145 6.59 7.71 26.56
C GLY A 145 5.42 7.97 25.61
N SER A 146 5.50 7.50 24.36
CA SER A 146 4.33 7.45 23.49
C SER A 146 3.44 6.29 23.94
N SER A 147 2.63 6.52 24.97
CA SER A 147 1.39 5.78 25.19
C SER A 147 0.53 5.96 23.94
N GLY A 148 0.85 5.12 22.95
CA GLY A 148 0.52 5.32 21.56
C GLY A 148 -0.97 5.43 21.38
N LEU A 149 -1.38 6.21 20.37
CA LEU A 149 -2.74 6.33 19.90
C LEU A 149 -3.25 4.94 19.49
N LEU A 150 -3.70 4.18 20.48
CA LEU A 150 -4.12 2.80 20.33
C LEU A 150 -5.57 2.84 19.92
N ILE A 151 -5.84 2.43 18.68
CA ILE A 151 -7.20 2.19 18.22
C ILE A 151 -7.72 1.02 19.04
N GLN A 152 -8.72 1.30 19.88
CA GLN A 152 -9.36 0.29 20.72
C GLN A 152 -10.86 0.36 20.51
N PHE A 153 -11.42 -0.73 19.97
CA PHE A 153 -12.85 -0.86 19.88
C PHE A 153 -13.43 -1.29 21.24
N PRO A 154 -14.60 -0.75 21.64
CA PRO A 154 -15.24 -1.11 22.90
C PRO A 154 -15.97 -2.46 22.84
N TRP A 155 -15.82 -3.21 21.76
CA TRP A 155 -16.57 -4.43 21.50
C TRP A 155 -15.84 -5.64 22.07
N GLY A 156 -16.58 -6.51 22.77
CA GLY A 156 -16.03 -7.76 23.26
C GLY A 156 -15.86 -8.80 22.14
N THR A 157 -14.90 -9.70 22.32
CA THR A 157 -14.70 -10.85 21.43
C THR A 157 -15.98 -11.68 21.34
N GLY A 158 -16.38 -12.00 20.11
CA GLY A 158 -17.60 -12.73 19.77
C GLY A 158 -18.86 -11.88 19.68
N SER A 159 -18.77 -10.56 19.86
CA SER A 159 -19.93 -9.66 19.70
C SER A 159 -20.35 -9.49 18.24
N ASP A 160 -21.60 -9.10 18.02
CA ASP A 160 -22.12 -8.80 16.68
C ASP A 160 -21.37 -7.62 16.02
N ASP A 161 -20.94 -6.63 16.81
CA ASP A 161 -20.15 -5.51 16.32
C ASP A 161 -18.73 -5.94 15.89
N GLU A 162 -18.07 -6.84 16.63
CA GLU A 162 -16.79 -7.42 16.19
C GLU A 162 -16.95 -8.19 14.87
N ALA A 163 -18.01 -9.01 14.76
CA ALA A 163 -18.31 -9.73 13.52
C ALA A 163 -18.60 -8.76 12.35
N ASN A 164 -19.38 -7.70 12.58
CA ASN A 164 -19.65 -6.67 11.57
C ASN A 164 -18.39 -5.91 11.17
N LYS A 165 -17.46 -5.65 12.11
CA LYS A 165 -16.16 -5.02 11.80
C LYS A 165 -15.30 -5.93 10.92
N LEU A 166 -15.17 -7.20 11.28
CA LEU A 166 -14.45 -8.19 10.47
C LEU A 166 -15.06 -8.29 9.06
N ALA A 167 -16.39 -8.28 8.96
CA ALA A 167 -17.08 -8.28 7.67
C ALA A 167 -16.81 -7.00 6.87
N ALA A 168 -16.85 -5.82 7.50
CA ALA A 168 -16.57 -4.54 6.85
C ALA A 168 -15.13 -4.49 6.30
N ASP A 169 -14.17 -4.92 7.12
CA ASP A 169 -12.75 -4.96 6.74
C ASP A 169 -12.51 -5.92 5.57
N PHE A 170 -13.18 -7.07 5.56
CA PHE A 170 -13.11 -8.01 4.45
C PHE A 170 -13.73 -7.43 3.18
N CYS A 171 -14.93 -6.85 3.26
CA CYS A 171 -15.60 -6.23 2.11
C CYS A 171 -14.74 -5.10 1.52
N ALA A 172 -14.12 -4.27 2.36
CA ALA A 172 -13.21 -3.22 1.91
C ALA A 172 -11.97 -3.79 1.22
N ALA A 173 -11.34 -4.81 1.82
CA ALA A 173 -10.18 -5.50 1.23
C ALA A 173 -10.49 -6.16 -0.13
N MET A 174 -11.76 -6.51 -0.37
CA MET A 174 -12.26 -7.13 -1.60
C MET A 174 -13.00 -6.16 -2.53
N LEU A 175 -12.87 -4.85 -2.32
CA LEU A 175 -13.48 -3.79 -3.14
C LEU A 175 -15.02 -3.90 -3.25
N ASP A 176 -15.69 -4.45 -2.24
CA ASP A 176 -17.15 -4.44 -2.08
C ASP A 176 -17.58 -3.23 -1.22
N ASP A 177 -17.27 -2.05 -1.75
CA ASP A 177 -17.41 -0.75 -1.10
C ASP A 177 -18.81 -0.49 -0.56
N THR A 178 -19.86 -0.93 -1.26
CA THR A 178 -21.25 -0.72 -0.85
C THR A 178 -21.56 -1.44 0.46
N ASN A 179 -21.10 -2.68 0.64
CA ASN A 179 -21.26 -3.42 1.90
C ASN A 179 -20.32 -2.88 2.98
N ALA A 180 -19.07 -2.59 2.63
CA ALA A 180 -18.08 -2.05 3.56
C ALA A 180 -18.59 -0.72 4.17
N PHE A 181 -19.06 0.20 3.34
CA PHE A 181 -19.58 1.50 3.77
C PHE A 181 -20.75 1.37 4.73
N ALA A 182 -21.75 0.56 4.37
CA ALA A 182 -22.94 0.37 5.18
C ALA A 182 -22.60 -0.24 6.56
N LEU A 183 -21.69 -1.22 6.59
CA LEU A 183 -21.23 -1.82 7.85
C LEU A 183 -20.42 -0.82 8.69
N TYR A 184 -19.44 -0.11 8.12
CA TYR A 184 -18.67 0.90 8.85
C TYR A 184 -19.55 2.05 9.38
N SER A 185 -20.54 2.50 8.62
CA SER A 185 -21.49 3.53 9.05
C SER A 185 -22.31 3.07 10.26
N ASN A 186 -22.79 1.82 10.25
CA ASN A 186 -23.50 1.22 11.38
C ASN A 186 -22.59 1.10 12.62
N LEU A 187 -21.35 0.66 12.43
CA LEU A 187 -20.36 0.56 13.51
C LEU A 187 -20.01 1.94 14.08
N TYR A 188 -19.87 2.97 13.25
CA TYR A 188 -19.67 4.35 13.70
C TYR A 188 -20.86 4.84 14.55
N ALA A 189 -22.09 4.54 14.14
CA ALA A 189 -23.28 4.84 14.94
C ALA A 189 -23.28 4.09 16.29
N SER A 190 -22.86 2.81 16.31
CA SER A 190 -22.66 2.04 17.55
C SER A 190 -21.62 2.71 18.46
N LEU A 191 -20.48 3.13 17.91
CA LEU A 191 -19.42 3.83 18.64
C LEU A 191 -19.89 5.15 19.25
N LEU A 192 -20.70 5.93 18.55
CA LEU A 192 -21.27 7.19 19.08
C LEU A 192 -22.20 6.96 20.27
N ASN A 193 -22.90 5.84 20.28
CA ASN A 193 -23.79 5.46 21.38
C ASN A 193 -23.03 4.79 22.53
N SER A 194 -21.82 4.29 22.28
CA SER A 194 -20.94 3.76 23.32
C SER A 194 -20.28 4.90 24.09
N GLY A 195 -20.55 4.99 25.40
CA GLY A 195 -19.87 5.93 26.30
C GLY A 195 -18.36 5.68 26.48
N GLN A 196 -17.81 4.64 25.84
CA GLN A 196 -16.40 4.24 25.95
C GLN A 196 -15.59 4.51 24.67
N SER A 197 -16.17 5.05 23.60
CA SER A 197 -15.43 5.25 22.34
C SER A 197 -14.43 6.41 22.43
N SER A 198 -13.17 6.14 22.10
CA SER A 198 -12.15 7.18 21.96
C SER A 198 -12.37 8.00 20.67
N PRO A 199 -12.03 9.30 20.66
CA PRO A 199 -12.04 10.11 19.43
C PRO A 199 -11.21 9.50 18.30
N GLU A 200 -10.08 8.88 18.62
CA GLU A 200 -9.18 8.24 17.67
C GLU A 200 -9.87 7.09 16.94
N THR A 201 -10.59 6.25 17.69
CA THR A 201 -11.35 5.11 17.12
C THR A 201 -12.49 5.59 16.22
N ARG A 202 -13.20 6.66 16.61
CA ARG A 202 -14.26 7.26 15.77
C ARG A 202 -13.72 7.90 14.50
N ARG A 203 -12.59 8.59 14.59
CA ARG A 203 -11.88 9.18 13.45
C ARG A 203 -11.39 8.09 12.49
N PHE A 204 -10.79 7.02 13.01
CA PHE A 204 -10.39 5.87 12.21
C PHE A 204 -11.58 5.27 11.46
N MET A 205 -12.70 5.03 12.14
CA MET A 205 -13.92 4.52 11.50
C MET A 205 -14.46 5.46 10.41
N THR A 206 -14.38 6.77 10.63
CA THR A 206 -14.81 7.78 9.65
C THR A 206 -13.88 7.81 8.43
N ILE A 207 -12.57 7.64 8.63
CA ILE A 207 -11.60 7.48 7.55
C ILE A 207 -11.94 6.22 6.75
N SER A 208 -12.20 5.09 7.41
CA SER A 208 -12.62 3.85 6.75
C SER A 208 -13.90 4.02 5.92
N CYS A 209 -14.93 4.70 6.46
CA CYS A 209 -16.13 5.05 5.71
C CYS A 209 -15.80 5.87 4.45
N ALA A 210 -15.02 6.93 4.60
CA ALA A 210 -14.70 7.83 3.50
C ALA A 210 -13.85 7.18 2.40
N ARG A 211 -12.98 6.22 2.74
CA ARG A 211 -12.17 5.48 1.76
C ARG A 211 -13.00 4.57 0.86
N VAL A 212 -14.08 3.98 1.36
CA VAL A 212 -14.97 3.09 0.61
C VAL A 212 -16.23 3.80 0.09
N ALA A 213 -16.20 5.14 0.05
CA ALA A 213 -17.35 5.96 -0.33
C ALA A 213 -17.36 6.27 -1.85
N GLY A 214 -17.15 5.25 -2.69
CA GLY A 214 -17.10 5.42 -4.15
C GLY A 214 -18.44 5.78 -4.81
N GLU A 215 -19.56 5.36 -4.21
CA GLU A 215 -20.92 5.65 -4.69
C GLU A 215 -21.41 7.05 -4.25
N PRO A 216 -22.18 7.79 -5.07
CA PRO A 216 -22.58 9.17 -4.77
C PRO A 216 -23.33 9.37 -3.45
N ASP A 217 -24.18 8.42 -3.05
CA ASP A 217 -24.91 8.49 -1.78
C ASP A 217 -24.02 8.16 -0.58
N ASN A 218 -23.09 7.20 -0.74
CA ASN A 218 -22.08 6.91 0.27
C ASN A 218 -21.14 8.10 0.45
N ALA A 219 -20.72 8.74 -0.65
CA ALA A 219 -19.90 9.94 -0.64
C ALA A 219 -20.57 11.09 0.14
N ARG A 220 -21.87 11.32 -0.10
CA ARG A 220 -22.65 12.33 0.64
C ARG A 220 -22.63 12.05 2.14
N ASN A 221 -22.93 10.81 2.54
CA ASN A 221 -22.92 10.40 3.94
C ASN A 221 -21.51 10.51 4.56
N ALA A 222 -20.47 10.09 3.85
CA ALA A 222 -19.08 10.21 4.30
C ALA A 222 -18.68 11.67 4.56
N ARG A 223 -19.14 12.60 3.71
CA ARG A 223 -18.89 14.03 3.89
C ARG A 223 -19.53 14.59 5.16
N GLU A 224 -20.73 14.13 5.50
CA GLU A 224 -21.40 14.47 6.76
C GLU A 224 -20.63 13.93 7.97
N LEU A 225 -20.18 12.67 7.91
CA LEU A 225 -19.36 12.05 8.95
C LEU A 225 -18.04 12.80 9.16
N LEU A 226 -17.32 13.11 8.06
CA LEU A 226 -16.08 13.90 8.11
C LEU A 226 -16.31 15.30 8.71
N SER A 227 -17.43 15.94 8.40
CA SER A 227 -17.76 17.26 8.94
C SER A 227 -18.13 17.22 10.43
N LYS A 228 -18.67 16.09 10.89
CA LYS A 228 -19.01 15.86 12.30
C LYS A 228 -17.78 15.61 13.17
N GLU A 229 -16.85 14.76 12.72
CA GLU A 229 -15.61 14.44 13.46
C GLU A 229 -14.55 15.55 13.34
N TRP A 230 -14.57 16.31 12.24
CA TRP A 230 -13.71 17.49 12.05
C TRP A 230 -14.56 18.73 11.71
N PRO A 231 -15.20 19.34 12.74
CA PRO A 231 -15.95 20.57 12.54
C PRO A 231 -15.05 21.66 11.93
N GLN A 232 -15.65 22.51 11.11
CA GLN A 232 -15.00 23.55 10.29
C GLN A 232 -14.39 24.70 11.12
N THR A 233 -13.67 24.40 12.20
CA THR A 233 -12.74 25.36 12.78
C THR A 233 -11.73 25.69 11.69
N PRO A 234 -11.56 26.99 11.33
CA PRO A 234 -10.58 27.37 10.33
C PRO A 234 -9.25 26.77 10.73
N PRO A 235 -8.54 26.08 9.81
CA PRO A 235 -7.28 25.42 10.15
C PRO A 235 -6.32 26.50 10.62
N THR A 236 -6.18 26.64 11.94
CA THR A 236 -4.95 27.21 12.48
C THR A 236 -3.83 26.34 11.92
N ARG A 237 -2.71 26.96 11.55
CA ARG A 237 -1.54 26.28 10.93
C ARG A 237 -1.03 25.05 11.69
N ASN A 238 -1.53 24.82 12.91
CA ASN A 238 -1.22 23.73 13.83
C ASN A 238 -2.35 22.68 13.96
N SER A 239 -3.32 22.60 13.05
CA SER A 239 -4.27 21.48 13.04
C SER A 239 -3.49 20.18 12.82
N GLU A 240 -3.77 19.13 13.60
CA GLU A 240 -2.98 17.89 13.62
C GLU A 240 -3.10 17.07 12.33
N ASP A 241 -4.16 17.24 11.52
CA ASP A 241 -4.43 16.40 10.34
C ASP A 241 -4.84 17.15 9.05
N PRO A 242 -4.10 18.18 8.60
CA PRO A 242 -4.58 18.99 7.49
C PRO A 242 -4.58 18.20 6.18
N PHE A 243 -3.56 17.36 5.94
CA PHE A 243 -3.40 16.68 4.66
C PHE A 243 -4.43 15.58 4.42
N VAL A 244 -4.44 14.53 5.26
CA VAL A 244 -5.33 13.37 5.07
C VAL A 244 -6.80 13.79 5.07
N LEU A 245 -7.20 14.68 5.97
CA LEU A 245 -8.56 15.20 6.01
C LEU A 245 -8.91 15.99 4.74
N SER A 246 -8.02 16.86 4.28
CA SER A 246 -8.26 17.64 3.06
C SER A 246 -8.36 16.71 1.84
N MET A 247 -7.48 15.71 1.76
CA MET A 247 -7.53 14.70 0.70
C MET A 247 -8.80 13.86 0.75
N LEU A 248 -9.23 13.39 1.92
CA LEU A 248 -10.50 12.67 2.09
C LEU A 248 -11.71 13.52 1.69
N LYS A 249 -11.77 14.79 2.12
CA LYS A 249 -12.85 15.71 1.73
C LYS A 249 -12.91 15.91 0.22
N THR A 250 -11.76 16.07 -0.44
CA THR A 250 -11.70 16.22 -1.90
C THR A 250 -12.03 14.93 -2.62
N TYR A 251 -11.51 13.79 -2.15
CA TYR A 251 -11.76 12.46 -2.69
C TYR A 251 -13.25 12.13 -2.66
N VAL A 252 -13.87 12.21 -1.49
CA VAL A 252 -15.32 12.03 -1.30
C VAL A 252 -16.12 13.04 -2.14
N GLY A 253 -15.69 14.30 -2.18
CA GLY A 253 -16.32 15.34 -3.00
C GLY A 253 -16.29 15.03 -4.50
N SER A 254 -15.25 14.36 -5.00
CA SER A 254 -15.11 13.97 -6.41
C SER A 254 -16.12 12.91 -6.86
N HIS A 255 -16.63 12.11 -5.91
CA HIS A 255 -17.66 11.10 -6.15
C HIS A 255 -19.08 11.67 -6.03
N HIS A 256 -19.23 12.91 -5.56
CA HIS A 256 -20.52 13.59 -5.50
C HIS A 256 -20.79 14.28 -6.84
N GLN A 257 -21.95 13.99 -7.46
CA GLN A 257 -22.38 14.57 -8.74
C GLN A 257 -22.82 16.04 -8.65
N ASP A 258 -22.04 16.89 -7.97
CA ASP A 258 -22.30 18.32 -7.92
C ASP A 258 -21.67 18.99 -9.15
N GLU A 259 -22.52 19.35 -10.13
CA GLU A 259 -22.14 20.00 -11.40
C GLU A 259 -21.41 21.35 -11.18
N ASP A 260 -21.53 21.96 -10.00
CA ASP A 260 -20.96 23.26 -9.65
C ASP A 260 -19.62 23.19 -8.89
N SER A 261 -19.10 21.99 -8.59
CA SER A 261 -17.84 21.87 -7.84
C SER A 261 -16.63 22.23 -8.72
N SER A 262 -15.75 23.08 -8.18
CA SER A 262 -14.40 23.27 -8.73
C SER A 262 -13.76 21.92 -9.02
N SER A 263 -13.13 21.75 -10.19
CA SER A 263 -12.51 20.48 -10.61
C SER A 263 -11.80 19.81 -9.43
N PRO A 264 -12.22 18.60 -8.99
CA PRO A 264 -11.59 17.89 -7.88
C PRO A 264 -10.07 17.77 -8.05
N SER A 265 -9.60 17.63 -9.29
CA SER A 265 -8.17 17.64 -9.63
C SER A 265 -7.48 18.94 -9.20
N ALA A 266 -8.10 20.11 -9.38
CA ALA A 266 -7.51 21.38 -8.96
C ALA A 266 -7.35 21.47 -7.44
N GLN A 267 -8.33 20.94 -6.69
CA GLN A 267 -8.26 20.89 -5.22
C GLN A 267 -7.23 19.86 -4.73
N ILE A 268 -7.09 18.72 -5.43
CA ILE A 268 -6.03 17.74 -5.16
C ILE A 268 -4.66 18.39 -5.41
N CYS A 269 -4.48 19.09 -6.53
CA CYS A 269 -3.23 19.78 -6.82
C CYS A 269 -2.91 20.83 -5.76
N TYR A 270 -3.90 21.62 -5.34
CA TYR A 270 -3.74 22.57 -4.25
C TYR A 270 -3.29 21.88 -2.95
N ASN A 271 -3.91 20.76 -2.58
CA ASN A 271 -3.55 20.00 -1.39
C ASN A 271 -2.10 19.47 -1.44
N ILE A 272 -1.66 19.00 -2.61
CA ILE A 272 -0.26 18.59 -2.84
C ILE A 272 0.69 19.78 -2.69
N GLU A 273 0.35 20.93 -3.28
CA GLU A 273 1.17 22.14 -3.13
C GLU A 273 1.29 22.62 -1.69
N GLN A 274 0.28 22.39 -0.84
CA GLN A 274 0.36 22.74 0.60
C GLN A 274 1.33 21.85 1.40
N VAL A 275 1.68 20.65 0.89
CA VAL A 275 2.64 19.75 1.56
C VAL A 275 4.01 19.74 0.87
N LEU A 276 4.24 20.62 -0.09
CA LEU A 276 5.54 20.85 -0.71
C LEU A 276 6.13 22.16 -0.21
N ASP A 277 7.44 22.17 0.08
CA ASP A 277 8.17 23.37 0.43
C ASP A 277 8.58 24.15 -0.84
N ASP A 278 9.19 25.32 -0.66
CA ASP A 278 9.66 26.19 -1.76
C ASP A 278 10.64 25.47 -2.70
N ASP A 279 11.42 24.52 -2.18
CA ASP A 279 12.37 23.69 -2.92
C ASP A 279 11.76 22.41 -3.52
N ARG A 280 10.43 22.25 -3.40
CA ARG A 280 9.67 21.07 -3.80
C ARG A 280 10.00 19.79 -3.05
N SER A 281 10.67 19.87 -1.90
CA SER A 281 10.74 18.74 -0.95
C SER A 281 9.42 18.60 -0.20
N LEU A 282 9.14 17.43 0.37
CA LEU A 282 7.98 17.29 1.23
C LEU A 282 8.16 18.09 2.51
N VAL A 283 7.13 18.83 2.93
CA VAL A 283 7.01 19.34 4.30
C VAL A 283 6.72 18.14 5.23
N HIS A 284 6.91 18.31 6.53
CA HIS A 284 6.47 17.31 7.50
C HIS A 284 4.96 17.09 7.39
N ILE A 285 4.55 15.95 6.84
CA ILE A 285 3.18 15.45 6.92
C ILE A 285 3.04 14.81 8.31
N PRO A 286 2.15 15.33 9.17
CA PRO A 286 1.91 14.73 10.48
C PRO A 286 1.53 13.26 10.34
N HIS A 287 2.10 12.40 11.19
CA HIS A 287 1.73 11.00 11.27
C HIS A 287 0.91 10.79 12.55
N LYS A 288 -0.20 10.09 12.43
CA LYS A 288 -1.06 9.75 13.58
C LYS A 288 -0.76 8.37 14.15
N TYR A 289 -0.19 7.50 13.34
CA TYR A 289 0.02 6.09 13.66
C TYR A 289 1.48 5.85 14.06
N SER A 290 1.70 4.80 14.86
CA SER A 290 2.98 4.58 15.54
C SER A 290 4.12 4.17 14.61
N SER A 291 3.81 3.67 13.40
CA SER A 291 4.81 3.16 12.48
C SER A 291 4.80 3.90 11.14
N ILE A 292 3.76 3.74 10.33
CA ILE A 292 3.59 4.42 9.04
C ILE A 292 2.12 4.73 8.83
N ASP A 293 1.79 5.93 8.38
CA ASP A 293 0.41 6.24 7.98
C ASP A 293 0.20 5.81 6.52
N LEU A 294 -0.27 4.57 6.31
CA LEU A 294 -0.53 4.06 4.95
C LEU A 294 -1.69 4.77 4.26
N VAL A 295 -2.61 5.37 5.02
CA VAL A 295 -3.69 6.19 4.45
C VAL A 295 -3.12 7.50 3.90
N ALA A 296 -2.22 8.16 4.63
CA ALA A 296 -1.49 9.31 4.14
C ALA A 296 -0.61 8.96 2.93
N PHE A 297 0.09 7.81 2.97
CA PHE A 297 0.86 7.32 1.83
C PHE A 297 -0.02 7.12 0.59
N PHE A 298 -1.17 6.46 0.74
CA PHE A 298 -2.14 6.26 -0.33
C PHE A 298 -2.57 7.59 -0.97
N PHE A 299 -3.02 8.55 -0.15
CA PHE A 299 -3.48 9.84 -0.67
C PHE A 299 -2.34 10.69 -1.26
N LEU A 300 -1.12 10.57 -0.72
CA LEU A 300 0.04 11.21 -1.31
C LEU A 300 0.34 10.63 -2.69
N ASN A 301 0.38 9.31 -2.84
CA ASN A 301 0.59 8.66 -4.13
C ASN A 301 -0.51 9.03 -5.14
N TYR A 302 -1.77 8.88 -4.73
CA TYR A 302 -2.94 9.25 -5.54
C TYR A 302 -2.92 10.71 -5.99
N GLY A 303 -2.62 11.62 -5.05
CA GLY A 303 -2.60 13.05 -5.33
C GLY A 303 -1.42 13.45 -6.23
N LEU A 304 -0.25 12.83 -6.05
CA LEU A 304 0.93 13.09 -6.88
C LEU A 304 0.75 12.65 -8.34
N GLU A 305 0.02 11.56 -8.58
CA GLU A 305 -0.31 11.14 -9.94
C GLU A 305 -1.25 12.13 -10.63
N ILE A 306 -2.30 12.57 -9.94
CA ILE A 306 -3.21 13.60 -10.46
C ILE A 306 -2.48 14.93 -10.66
N TYR A 307 -1.55 15.25 -9.76
CA TYR A 307 -0.68 16.41 -9.89
C TYR A 307 0.16 16.34 -11.16
N ASP A 308 0.81 15.21 -11.44
CA ASP A 308 1.62 14.97 -12.64
C ASP A 308 0.77 15.02 -13.92
N GLU A 309 -0.45 14.48 -13.91
CA GLU A 309 -1.41 14.58 -15.03
C GLU A 309 -1.82 16.03 -15.33
N GLY A 310 -1.76 16.93 -14.34
CA GLY A 310 -2.10 18.34 -14.49
C GLY A 310 -1.08 19.17 -15.29
N PHE A 311 0.13 18.66 -15.51
CA PHE A 311 1.17 19.37 -16.27
C PHE A 311 1.07 19.10 -17.77
N ASP A 312 1.33 20.14 -18.56
CA ASP A 312 1.57 19.94 -19.99
C ASP A 312 2.84 19.08 -20.17
N LYS A 313 2.83 18.19 -21.17
CA LYS A 313 4.00 17.39 -21.59
C LYS A 313 5.21 18.25 -21.97
N SER A 314 5.00 19.54 -22.20
CA SER A 314 6.06 20.52 -22.48
C SER A 314 6.71 21.10 -21.22
N ASN A 315 6.08 20.92 -20.05
CA ASN A 315 6.54 21.46 -18.78
C ASN A 315 6.24 20.46 -17.64
N PRO A 316 6.94 19.30 -17.60
CA PRO A 316 6.75 18.32 -16.52
C PRO A 316 7.11 18.93 -15.16
N PRO A 317 6.60 18.37 -14.04
CA PRO A 317 7.00 18.81 -12.71
C PRO A 317 8.53 18.68 -12.54
N GLU A 318 9.10 19.60 -11.76
CA GLU A 318 10.55 19.65 -11.49
C GLU A 318 11.03 18.50 -10.60
N PHE A 319 10.10 17.80 -9.94
CA PHE A 319 10.37 16.69 -9.03
C PHE A 319 9.86 15.35 -9.57
N MET A 320 10.39 14.27 -9.01
CA MET A 320 9.94 12.90 -9.28
C MET A 320 9.01 12.43 -8.17
N ILE A 321 7.85 11.87 -8.53
CA ILE A 321 6.90 11.28 -7.58
C ILE A 321 7.59 10.29 -6.65
N GLU A 322 8.42 9.41 -7.22
CA GLU A 322 9.15 8.36 -6.49
C GLU A 322 10.11 8.96 -5.47
N HIS A 323 10.67 10.15 -5.74
CA HIS A 323 11.53 10.84 -4.79
C HIS A 323 10.73 11.29 -3.56
N LEU A 324 9.58 11.94 -3.77
CA LEU A 324 8.72 12.40 -2.68
C LEU A 324 8.17 11.22 -1.86
N LEU A 325 7.74 10.14 -2.50
CA LEU A 325 7.29 8.95 -1.76
C LEU A 325 8.42 8.36 -0.92
N ASN A 326 9.65 8.32 -1.44
CA ASN A 326 10.82 7.90 -0.67
C ASN A 326 11.14 8.85 0.49
N GLU A 327 11.01 10.17 0.29
CA GLU A 327 11.15 11.14 1.38
C GLU A 327 10.09 10.92 2.47
N PHE A 328 8.83 10.66 2.08
CA PHE A 328 7.76 10.35 3.02
C PHE A 328 8.12 9.13 3.86
N ILE A 329 8.54 8.03 3.22
CA ILE A 329 8.94 6.77 3.87
C ILE A 329 10.10 7.01 4.85
N LYS A 330 11.18 7.66 4.40
CA LYS A 330 12.37 7.93 5.21
C LYS A 330 12.08 8.72 6.48
N ARG A 331 11.04 9.56 6.46
CA ARG A 331 10.64 10.41 7.59
C ARG A 331 9.71 9.72 8.57
N GLN A 332 9.24 8.50 8.28
CA GLN A 332 8.32 7.81 9.18
C GLN A 332 9.05 7.21 10.40
N PRO A 333 8.41 7.15 11.59
CA PRO A 333 9.00 6.60 12.80
C PRO A 333 9.52 5.17 12.67
N PHE A 334 8.84 4.33 11.89
CA PHE A 334 9.21 2.91 11.75
C PHE A 334 10.59 2.70 11.11
N MET A 335 11.05 3.64 10.28
CA MET A 335 12.40 3.56 9.72
C MET A 335 13.46 3.58 10.83
N LYS A 336 13.21 4.28 11.95
CA LYS A 336 14.08 4.22 13.14
C LYS A 336 13.98 2.88 13.86
N ALA A 337 12.78 2.29 13.94
CA ALA A 337 12.57 1.00 14.58
C ALA A 337 13.39 -0.14 13.95
N PHE A 338 13.62 -0.11 12.63
CA PHE A 338 14.48 -1.08 11.94
C PHE A 338 15.92 -1.08 12.42
N HIS A 339 16.44 0.08 12.83
CA HIS A 339 17.82 0.17 13.32
C HIS A 339 18.01 -0.60 14.63
N TYR A 340 16.92 -0.92 15.34
CA TYR A 340 16.95 -1.70 16.58
C TYR A 340 16.65 -3.20 16.37
N GLY A 341 16.49 -3.66 15.13
CA GLY A 341 16.27 -5.08 14.81
C GLY A 341 14.93 -5.64 15.31
N ILE A 342 13.95 -4.78 15.61
CA ILE A 342 12.61 -5.19 16.03
C ILE A 342 11.80 -5.57 14.76
N PRO A 343 11.31 -6.81 14.63
CA PRO A 343 10.51 -7.20 13.48
C PRO A 343 9.24 -6.36 13.38
N SER A 344 8.95 -5.85 12.19
CA SER A 344 7.72 -5.11 11.95
C SER A 344 6.48 -6.02 12.02
N PRO A 345 5.28 -5.45 12.26
CA PRO A 345 4.04 -6.21 12.11
C PRO A 345 3.87 -6.81 10.70
N LEU A 346 4.46 -6.19 9.67
CA LEU A 346 4.51 -6.72 8.31
C LEU A 346 5.28 -8.04 8.25
N ARG A 347 6.52 -8.09 8.76
CA ARG A 347 7.31 -9.32 8.80
C ARG A 347 6.64 -10.41 9.62
N ARG A 348 6.12 -10.07 10.80
CA ARG A 348 5.37 -11.00 11.66
C ARG A 348 4.13 -11.58 10.98
N CYS A 349 3.45 -10.77 10.16
CA CYS A 349 2.32 -11.26 9.37
C CYS A 349 2.77 -12.25 8.29
N ILE A 350 3.91 -12.03 7.64
CA ILE A 350 4.46 -12.96 6.64
C ILE A 350 4.91 -14.27 7.28
N GLU A 351 5.59 -14.22 8.43
CA GLU A 351 5.97 -15.40 9.22
C GLU A 351 4.73 -16.22 9.57
N TRP A 352 3.67 -15.55 10.04
CA TRP A 352 2.39 -16.19 10.32
C TRP A 352 1.74 -16.78 9.05
N CYS A 353 1.74 -16.07 7.93
CA CYS A 353 1.22 -16.59 6.65
C CYS A 353 1.97 -17.86 6.22
N GLU A 354 3.30 -17.84 6.27
CA GLU A 354 4.14 -18.99 5.91
C GLU A 354 3.80 -20.22 6.77
N GLU A 355 3.71 -20.03 8.09
CA GLU A 355 3.35 -21.08 9.03
C GLU A 355 1.96 -21.65 8.70
N GLN A 356 0.96 -20.77 8.54
CA GLN A 356 -0.40 -21.21 8.29
C GLN A 356 -0.56 -21.91 6.93
N LEU A 357 0.13 -21.45 5.88
CA LEU A 357 0.07 -22.09 4.57
C LEU A 357 0.63 -23.52 4.59
N ARG A 358 1.66 -23.79 5.41
CA ARG A 358 2.21 -25.15 5.57
C ARG A 358 1.33 -26.11 6.35
N LEU A 359 0.37 -25.62 7.13
CA LEU A 359 -0.59 -26.46 7.86
C LEU A 359 -1.66 -27.08 6.95
N ASN A 360 -1.66 -26.74 5.65
CA ASN A 360 -2.54 -27.29 4.62
C ASN A 360 -4.03 -27.21 4.99
N HIS A 361 -4.46 -26.00 5.36
CA HIS A 361 -5.86 -25.71 5.69
C HIS A 361 -6.79 -26.01 4.50
N PRO A 362 -8.08 -26.33 4.74
CA PRO A 362 -9.04 -26.46 3.66
C PRO A 362 -9.16 -25.16 2.87
N VAL A 363 -8.80 -25.20 1.59
CA VAL A 363 -8.81 -24.04 0.70
C VAL A 363 -10.23 -23.47 0.62
N ALA A 364 -10.33 -22.16 0.82
CA ALA A 364 -11.55 -21.42 0.67
C ALA A 364 -11.93 -21.30 -0.82
N LEU A 365 -13.24 -21.31 -1.10
CA LEU A 365 -13.81 -21.21 -2.45
C LEU A 365 -13.35 -22.38 -3.36
N GLN A 366 -14.08 -23.49 -3.32
CA GLN A 366 -13.60 -24.75 -3.91
C GLN A 366 -13.64 -24.80 -5.44
N ASP A 367 -14.53 -24.05 -6.10
CA ASP A 367 -14.59 -24.01 -7.55
C ASP A 367 -14.93 -22.60 -8.06
N ALA A 368 -14.20 -22.14 -9.08
CA ALA A 368 -14.58 -20.95 -9.80
C ALA A 368 -15.92 -21.22 -10.50
N PRO A 369 -16.92 -20.34 -10.34
CA PRO A 369 -18.24 -20.52 -10.95
C PRO A 369 -18.17 -20.47 -12.48
N VAL A 370 -17.14 -19.83 -13.02
CA VAL A 370 -16.79 -19.75 -14.44
C VAL A 370 -15.30 -20.09 -14.56
N GLN A 371 -14.93 -20.82 -15.62
CA GLN A 371 -13.53 -21.10 -15.93
C GLN A 371 -12.78 -19.77 -16.13
N PRO A 372 -11.84 -19.40 -15.25
CA PRO A 372 -11.13 -18.14 -15.39
C PRO A 372 -10.24 -18.18 -16.63
N SER A 373 -10.15 -17.04 -17.32
CA SER A 373 -9.06 -16.78 -18.27
C SER A 373 -7.71 -16.92 -17.56
N GLU A 374 -6.62 -17.01 -18.32
CA GLU A 374 -5.27 -17.07 -17.76
C GLU A 374 -5.01 -15.89 -16.80
N ASP A 375 -5.28 -14.65 -17.23
CA ASP A 375 -5.14 -13.46 -16.39
C ASP A 375 -6.01 -13.49 -15.12
N THR A 376 -7.27 -13.95 -15.25
CA THR A 376 -8.20 -14.01 -14.09
C THR A 376 -7.94 -15.22 -13.19
N ARG A 377 -7.18 -16.22 -13.64
CA ARG A 377 -6.80 -17.40 -12.85
C ARG A 377 -5.82 -17.01 -11.76
N CYS A 378 -4.82 -16.20 -12.09
CA CYS A 378 -3.90 -15.67 -11.09
C CYS A 378 -4.67 -14.87 -10.03
N TRP A 379 -5.63 -14.03 -10.45
CA TRP A 379 -6.49 -13.31 -9.50
C TRP A 379 -7.32 -14.27 -8.63
N TRP A 380 -7.96 -15.27 -9.22
CA TRP A 380 -8.74 -16.28 -8.49
C TRP A 380 -7.89 -17.01 -7.44
N HIS A 381 -6.70 -17.48 -7.82
CA HIS A 381 -5.77 -18.14 -6.90
C HIS A 381 -5.38 -17.23 -5.73
N ASN A 382 -5.09 -15.95 -5.98
CA ASN A 382 -4.84 -14.96 -4.93
C ASN A 382 -6.01 -14.85 -3.95
N ILE A 383 -7.24 -14.72 -4.47
CA ILE A 383 -8.44 -14.63 -3.64
C ILE A 383 -8.63 -15.87 -2.78
N ARG A 384 -8.40 -17.07 -3.32
CA ARG A 384 -8.50 -18.33 -2.56
C ARG A 384 -7.49 -18.38 -1.42
N VAL A 385 -6.24 -18.00 -1.68
CA VAL A 385 -5.18 -17.93 -0.66
C VAL A 385 -5.56 -16.91 0.42
N PHE A 386 -5.98 -15.70 0.03
CA PHE A 386 -6.46 -14.68 0.95
C PHE A 386 -7.63 -15.17 1.81
N CYS A 387 -8.69 -15.71 1.20
CA CYS A 387 -9.87 -16.18 1.93
C CYS A 387 -9.51 -17.34 2.88
N THR A 388 -8.57 -18.20 2.50
CA THR A 388 -8.09 -19.30 3.35
C THR A 388 -7.38 -18.74 4.59
N LEU A 389 -6.41 -17.84 4.41
CA LEU A 389 -5.70 -17.21 5.52
C LEU A 389 -6.64 -16.34 6.37
N TRP A 390 -7.50 -15.55 5.74
CA TRP A 390 -8.46 -14.70 6.44
C TRP A 390 -9.43 -15.50 7.30
N ARG A 391 -9.88 -16.68 6.83
CA ARG A 391 -10.67 -17.63 7.63
C ARG A 391 -9.93 -18.08 8.88
N VAL A 392 -8.68 -18.46 8.73
CA VAL A 392 -7.84 -18.93 9.84
C VAL A 392 -7.63 -17.80 10.86
N MET A 393 -7.22 -16.62 10.38
CA MET A 393 -7.07 -15.41 11.22
C MET A 393 -8.36 -15.10 11.98
N THR A 394 -9.49 -15.05 11.28
CA THR A 394 -10.80 -14.73 11.86
C THR A 394 -11.22 -15.72 12.94
N ASN A 395 -11.00 -17.02 12.71
CA ASN A 395 -11.29 -18.04 13.72
C ASN A 395 -10.42 -17.89 14.96
N LEU A 396 -9.14 -17.54 14.80
CA LEU A 396 -8.22 -17.26 15.89
C LEU A 396 -8.66 -16.03 16.69
N VAL A 397 -8.97 -14.92 16.02
CA VAL A 397 -9.46 -13.68 16.64
C VAL A 397 -10.72 -13.92 17.45
N ARG A 398 -11.73 -14.59 16.86
CA ARG A 398 -12.99 -14.93 17.54
C ARG A 398 -12.81 -15.89 18.72
N SER A 399 -11.72 -16.65 18.72
CA SER A 399 -11.33 -17.54 19.82
C SER A 399 -10.46 -16.84 20.86
N ASN A 400 -10.27 -15.52 20.75
CA ASN A 400 -9.38 -14.70 21.59
C ASN A 400 -7.90 -15.13 21.53
N TYR A 401 -7.47 -15.62 20.37
CA TYR A 401 -6.08 -16.00 20.04
C TYR A 401 -5.58 -15.22 18.82
N ALA A 402 -5.94 -13.93 18.72
CA ALA A 402 -5.49 -13.07 17.62
C ALA A 402 -3.96 -13.11 17.50
N PRO A 403 -3.39 -13.27 16.28
CA PRO A 403 -1.94 -13.27 16.11
C PRO A 403 -1.37 -11.89 16.48
N GLU A 404 -0.12 -11.84 16.95
CA GLU A 404 0.46 -10.63 17.53
C GLU A 404 0.38 -9.41 16.59
N TRP A 405 0.62 -9.63 15.28
CA TRP A 405 0.55 -8.59 14.26
C TRP A 405 -0.86 -8.01 14.07
N TYR A 406 -1.93 -8.77 14.37
CA TYR A 406 -3.32 -8.35 14.16
C TYR A 406 -3.66 -7.11 14.98
N THR A 407 -3.37 -7.16 16.28
CA THR A 407 -3.67 -6.06 17.22
C THR A 407 -2.82 -4.82 16.96
N GLN A 408 -1.67 -4.98 16.31
CA GLN A 408 -0.75 -3.89 15.99
C GLN A 408 -1.11 -3.21 14.67
N CYS A 409 -1.75 -3.91 13.74
CA CYS A 409 -1.94 -3.46 12.35
C CYS A 409 -2.59 -2.08 12.24
N GLU A 410 -3.74 -1.86 12.87
CA GLU A 410 -4.46 -0.58 12.73
C GLU A 410 -3.70 0.58 13.36
N SER A 411 -3.13 0.37 14.54
CA SER A 411 -2.41 1.42 15.27
C SER A 411 -1.02 1.70 14.69
N ALA A 412 -0.40 0.69 14.06
CA ALA A 412 0.90 0.82 13.40
C ALA A 412 0.76 1.41 12.00
N PHE A 413 -0.23 0.96 11.22
CA PHE A 413 -0.29 1.20 9.76
C PHE A 413 -1.46 2.08 9.31
N GLY A 414 -2.47 2.29 10.16
CA GLY A 414 -3.68 3.02 9.78
C GLY A 414 -4.58 2.24 8.80
N ILE A 415 -4.39 0.93 8.66
CA ILE A 415 -5.23 0.04 7.82
C ILE A 415 -5.70 -1.19 8.61
N PRO A 416 -6.85 -1.79 8.26
CA PRO A 416 -7.34 -2.98 8.93
C PRO A 416 -6.48 -4.22 8.62
N PRO A 417 -6.47 -5.24 9.51
CA PRO A 417 -5.75 -6.49 9.31
C PRO A 417 -6.09 -7.21 7.99
N SER A 418 -7.34 -7.13 7.54
CA SER A 418 -7.77 -7.69 6.25
C SER A 418 -7.08 -7.04 5.06
N GLU A 419 -6.85 -5.73 5.12
CA GLU A 419 -6.18 -4.98 4.05
C GLU A 419 -4.67 -5.28 3.99
N LEU A 420 -4.02 -5.41 5.15
CA LEU A 420 -2.64 -5.92 5.24
C LEU A 420 -2.54 -7.33 4.65
N LEU A 421 -3.43 -8.22 5.07
CA LEU A 421 -3.40 -9.63 4.66
C LEU A 421 -3.64 -9.79 3.16
N VAL A 422 -4.61 -9.09 2.57
CA VAL A 422 -4.85 -9.17 1.12
C VAL A 422 -3.63 -8.64 0.36
N THR A 423 -3.04 -7.52 0.78
CA THR A 423 -1.80 -6.97 0.17
C THR A 423 -0.68 -8.02 0.17
N LEU A 424 -0.46 -8.67 1.31
CA LEU A 424 0.56 -9.70 1.45
C LEU A 424 0.29 -10.93 0.59
N THR A 425 -0.97 -11.38 0.48
CA THR A 425 -1.27 -12.53 -0.39
C THR A 425 -0.92 -12.28 -1.85
N TRP A 426 -1.10 -11.05 -2.32
CA TRP A 426 -0.65 -10.64 -3.66
C TRP A 426 0.88 -10.62 -3.80
N MET A 427 1.61 -10.16 -2.77
CA MET A 427 3.07 -10.23 -2.77
C MET A 427 3.56 -11.68 -2.78
N ILE A 428 2.99 -12.52 -1.92
CA ILE A 428 3.32 -13.94 -1.78
C ILE A 428 3.20 -14.64 -3.14
N ARG A 429 2.10 -14.41 -3.85
CA ARG A 429 1.88 -15.02 -5.17
C ARG A 429 2.79 -14.46 -6.25
N ALA A 430 3.16 -13.18 -6.19
CA ALA A 430 4.13 -12.59 -7.12
C ALA A 430 5.53 -13.22 -7.00
N GLU A 431 5.86 -13.84 -5.87
CA GLU A 431 7.10 -14.59 -5.65
C GLU A 431 7.04 -16.07 -6.07
N THR A 432 5.89 -16.55 -6.56
CA THR A 432 5.74 -17.95 -6.99
C THR A 432 6.19 -18.12 -8.44
N THR A 433 7.13 -19.05 -8.68
CA THR A 433 7.76 -19.25 -10.01
C THR A 433 7.02 -20.23 -10.92
N SER A 434 5.91 -20.83 -10.47
CA SER A 434 5.25 -21.89 -11.24
C SER A 434 4.42 -21.29 -12.37
N ALA A 435 4.63 -21.81 -13.59
CA ALA A 435 3.72 -21.59 -14.71
C ALA A 435 2.27 -21.95 -14.32
N ASP A 436 1.31 -21.21 -14.88
CA ASP A 436 -0.11 -21.13 -14.52
C ASP A 436 -0.95 -22.40 -14.82
N ASP A 437 -0.34 -23.58 -14.68
CA ASP A 437 -0.97 -24.88 -14.92
C ASP A 437 -2.09 -25.17 -13.91
N VAL A 438 -2.82 -26.25 -14.16
CA VAL A 438 -3.88 -26.75 -13.26
C VAL A 438 -3.24 -27.18 -11.94
N ILE A 439 -3.31 -26.31 -10.94
CA ILE A 439 -2.77 -26.49 -9.60
C ILE A 439 -3.86 -27.09 -8.71
N SER A 440 -3.58 -28.22 -8.06
CA SER A 440 -4.44 -28.77 -7.01
C SER A 440 -4.47 -27.87 -5.78
N ASP A 441 -5.51 -27.96 -4.94
CA ASP A 441 -5.63 -27.14 -3.73
C ASP A 441 -4.41 -27.23 -2.78
N ALA A 442 -3.82 -28.42 -2.65
CA ALA A 442 -2.62 -28.62 -1.85
C ALA A 442 -1.40 -27.92 -2.47
N GLU A 443 -1.21 -28.07 -3.79
CA GLU A 443 -0.13 -27.40 -4.52
C GLU A 443 -0.29 -25.87 -4.48
N LEU A 444 -1.53 -25.35 -4.48
CA LEU A 444 -1.80 -23.91 -4.37
C LEU A 444 -1.25 -23.34 -3.05
N LEU A 445 -1.53 -24.01 -1.93
CA LEU A 445 -1.06 -23.57 -0.62
C LEU A 445 0.43 -23.81 -0.44
N GLU A 446 0.98 -24.90 -0.98
CA GLU A 446 2.42 -25.17 -0.97
C GLU A 446 3.19 -24.10 -1.74
N HIS A 447 2.75 -23.74 -2.95
CA HIS A 447 3.36 -22.67 -3.73
C HIS A 447 3.26 -21.32 -3.01
N ALA A 448 2.11 -21.02 -2.40
CA ALA A 448 1.97 -19.81 -1.60
C ALA A 448 2.90 -19.81 -0.37
N ALA A 449 3.12 -20.96 0.29
CA ALA A 449 4.06 -21.06 1.41
C ALA A 449 5.50 -20.78 0.96
N ASP A 450 5.90 -21.27 -0.22
CA ASP A 450 7.21 -20.97 -0.83
C ASP A 450 7.35 -19.48 -1.17
N GLY A 451 6.30 -18.85 -1.72
CA GLY A 451 6.27 -17.42 -1.96
C GLY A 451 6.43 -16.60 -0.67
N ALA A 452 5.75 -16.99 0.42
CA ALA A 452 5.89 -16.35 1.72
C ALA A 452 7.30 -16.50 2.29
N LYS A 453 7.91 -17.68 2.13
CA LYS A 453 9.30 -17.92 2.51
C LYS A 453 10.27 -17.03 1.72
N ASN A 454 10.08 -16.88 0.41
CA ASN A 454 10.91 -16.00 -0.41
C ASN A 454 10.85 -14.54 0.07
N LEU A 455 9.66 -14.06 0.47
CA LEU A 455 9.52 -12.72 1.07
C LEU A 455 10.27 -12.58 2.40
N LEU A 456 10.33 -13.63 3.22
CA LEU A 456 11.09 -13.62 4.48
C LEU A 456 12.61 -13.51 4.26
N GLU A 457 13.11 -13.94 3.11
CA GLU A 457 14.53 -13.82 2.72
C GLU A 457 14.91 -12.39 2.31
N LEU A 458 13.94 -11.50 2.06
CA LEU A 458 14.20 -10.09 1.79
C LEU A 458 14.65 -9.37 3.07
N ASP A 459 15.54 -8.39 2.92
CA ASP A 459 15.81 -7.45 4.00
C ASP A 459 14.59 -6.56 4.27
N GLU A 460 14.57 -5.95 5.46
CA GLU A 460 13.42 -5.17 5.90
C GLU A 460 13.13 -3.96 4.98
N PRO A 461 14.12 -3.13 4.57
CA PRO A 461 13.85 -2.02 3.66
C PRO A 461 13.24 -2.45 2.32
N LYS A 462 13.75 -3.51 1.70
CA LYS A 462 13.24 -4.02 0.44
C LYS A 462 11.82 -4.57 0.60
N LEU A 463 11.58 -5.35 1.65
CA LEU A 463 10.25 -5.88 1.94
C LEU A 463 9.21 -4.75 2.04
N TRP A 464 9.56 -3.64 2.70
CA TRP A 464 8.69 -2.48 2.82
C TRP A 464 8.47 -1.74 1.51
N ILE A 465 9.50 -1.57 0.68
CA ILE A 465 9.36 -1.00 -0.66
C ILE A 465 8.41 -1.84 -1.50
N ASP A 466 8.58 -3.16 -1.51
CA ASP A 466 7.73 -4.08 -2.27
C ASP A 466 6.29 -4.06 -1.74
N PHE A 467 6.11 -4.00 -0.42
CA PHE A 467 4.80 -3.84 0.20
C PHE A 467 4.11 -2.53 -0.18
N LEU A 468 4.79 -1.39 -0.09
CA LEU A 468 4.21 -0.08 -0.41
C LEU A 468 3.86 0.03 -1.89
N ASN A 469 4.70 -0.51 -2.77
CA ASN A 469 4.40 -0.61 -4.20
C ASN A 469 3.16 -1.47 -4.44
N ARG A 470 3.05 -2.62 -3.76
CA ARG A 470 1.89 -3.50 -3.89
C ARG A 470 0.62 -2.87 -3.33
N PHE A 471 0.73 -2.21 -2.18
CA PHE A 471 -0.37 -1.51 -1.52
C PHE A 471 -0.91 -0.38 -2.41
N ALA A 472 -0.03 0.46 -2.96
CA ALA A 472 -0.43 1.49 -3.93
C ALA A 472 -1.12 0.84 -5.15
N TRP A 473 -0.52 -0.20 -5.73
CA TRP A 473 -1.07 -0.92 -6.88
C TRP A 473 -2.48 -1.46 -6.64
N MET A 474 -2.75 -2.09 -5.48
CA MET A 474 -4.08 -2.63 -5.20
C MET A 474 -5.18 -1.57 -5.20
N ASN A 475 -4.86 -0.35 -4.76
CA ASN A 475 -5.83 0.74 -4.77
C ASN A 475 -6.14 1.23 -6.20
N TYR A 476 -5.31 0.92 -7.21
CA TYR A 476 -5.61 1.21 -8.62
C TYR A 476 -6.53 0.18 -9.30
N LEU A 477 -6.67 -1.01 -8.72
CA LEU A 477 -7.48 -2.10 -9.30
C LEU A 477 -8.99 -1.80 -9.34
N ALA A 478 -9.43 -0.65 -8.83
CA ALA A 478 -10.82 -0.22 -8.84
C ALA A 478 -11.43 0.04 -10.24
N ASN A 479 -10.67 -0.12 -11.34
CA ASN A 479 -11.19 0.03 -12.71
C ASN A 479 -10.83 -1.16 -13.62
N PRO A 480 -11.40 -2.35 -13.38
CA PRO A 480 -11.23 -3.48 -14.27
C PRO A 480 -11.88 -3.23 -15.65
N GLY A 481 -11.34 -3.86 -16.69
CA GLY A 481 -11.95 -3.87 -18.03
C GLY A 481 -13.33 -4.57 -18.04
N GLU A 482 -14.14 -4.40 -19.09
CA GLU A 482 -15.52 -4.96 -19.15
C GLU A 482 -15.59 -6.48 -18.87
N ASN A 483 -14.64 -7.25 -19.40
CA ASN A 483 -14.56 -8.70 -19.16
C ASN A 483 -14.23 -9.03 -17.70
N GLU A 484 -13.35 -8.24 -17.09
CA GLU A 484 -12.95 -8.37 -15.69
C GLU A 484 -14.07 -7.95 -14.75
N GLN A 485 -14.91 -6.97 -15.13
CA GLN A 485 -16.09 -6.56 -14.34
C GLN A 485 -17.12 -7.68 -14.17
N THR A 486 -17.33 -8.49 -15.22
CA THR A 486 -18.26 -9.63 -15.14
C THR A 486 -17.70 -10.70 -14.20
N PHE A 487 -16.41 -11.00 -14.31
CA PHE A 487 -15.74 -11.94 -13.40
C PHE A 487 -15.73 -11.41 -11.96
N GLU A 488 -15.44 -10.12 -11.77
CA GLU A 488 -15.47 -9.43 -10.48
C GLU A 488 -16.84 -9.52 -9.82
N ALA A 489 -17.93 -9.21 -10.53
CA ALA A 489 -19.27 -9.28 -9.98
C ALA A 489 -19.62 -10.70 -9.48
N LEU A 490 -19.29 -11.70 -10.29
CA LEU A 490 -19.47 -13.11 -9.98
C LEU A 490 -18.67 -13.56 -8.75
N VAL A 491 -17.41 -13.12 -8.65
CA VAL A 491 -16.52 -13.37 -7.51
C VAL A 491 -17.04 -12.65 -6.26
N LYS A 492 -17.49 -11.39 -6.37
CA LYS A 492 -18.08 -10.61 -5.25
C LYS A 492 -19.27 -11.33 -4.63
N ASP A 493 -20.15 -11.93 -5.42
CA ASP A 493 -21.28 -12.71 -4.89
C ASP A 493 -20.83 -13.93 -4.08
N GLN A 494 -19.79 -14.63 -4.54
CA GLN A 494 -19.24 -15.76 -3.78
C GLN A 494 -18.58 -15.31 -2.48
N LEU A 495 -17.85 -14.18 -2.53
CA LEU A 495 -17.22 -13.58 -1.37
C LEU A 495 -18.26 -13.13 -0.33
N ARG A 496 -19.36 -12.52 -0.76
CA ARG A 496 -20.48 -12.14 0.11
C ARG A 496 -21.08 -13.36 0.83
N LYS A 497 -21.30 -14.46 0.11
CA LYS A 497 -21.78 -15.74 0.70
C LYS A 497 -20.77 -16.28 1.70
N PHE A 498 -19.50 -16.33 1.32
CA PHE A 498 -18.41 -16.81 2.16
C PHE A 498 -18.30 -16.04 3.49
N VAL A 499 -18.35 -14.70 3.46
CA VAL A 499 -18.31 -13.86 4.67
C VAL A 499 -19.54 -14.05 5.52
N SER A 500 -20.72 -14.04 4.90
CA SER A 500 -21.99 -14.22 5.61
C SER A 500 -22.04 -15.57 6.33
N ASP A 501 -21.63 -16.64 5.66
CA ASP A 501 -21.59 -17.98 6.22
C ASP A 501 -20.54 -18.12 7.33
N MET A 502 -19.33 -17.59 7.12
CA MET A 502 -18.26 -17.70 8.11
C MET A 502 -18.58 -16.92 9.38
N LEU A 503 -19.00 -15.67 9.23
CA LEU A 503 -19.22 -14.80 10.37
C LEU A 503 -20.61 -14.96 11.00
N ARG A 504 -21.56 -15.56 10.27
CA ARG A 504 -22.99 -15.64 10.59
C ARG A 504 -23.63 -14.26 10.67
N VAL A 505 -23.21 -13.35 9.79
CA VAL A 505 -23.74 -11.99 9.67
C VAL A 505 -24.58 -11.86 8.41
N GLN A 506 -25.57 -10.97 8.45
CA GLN A 506 -26.32 -10.61 7.25
C GLN A 506 -25.70 -9.35 6.64
N LEU A 507 -25.09 -9.49 5.47
CA LEU A 507 -24.57 -8.33 4.74
C LEU A 507 -25.73 -7.43 4.27
N PRO A 508 -25.56 -6.09 4.30
CA PRO A 508 -26.56 -5.13 3.83
C PRO A 508 -27.02 -5.38 2.39
N HIS A 509 -26.08 -5.72 1.50
CA HIS A 509 -26.32 -6.12 0.12
C HIS A 509 -25.95 -7.59 -0.01
N GLN A 510 -26.98 -8.44 -0.04
CA GLN A 510 -26.80 -9.87 -0.18
C GLN A 510 -26.29 -10.22 -1.58
N ALA A 511 -25.61 -11.36 -1.69
CA ALA A 511 -25.30 -11.93 -2.99
C ALA A 511 -26.60 -12.09 -3.79
N GLU A 512 -26.62 -11.62 -5.03
CA GLU A 512 -27.79 -11.81 -5.86
C GLU A 512 -28.01 -13.31 -6.07
N ASN A 513 -29.29 -13.73 -6.13
CA ASN A 513 -29.62 -15.09 -6.54
C ASN A 513 -29.21 -15.20 -8.00
N GLN A 514 -27.98 -15.62 -8.24
CA GLN A 514 -27.43 -15.76 -9.58
C GLN A 514 -28.41 -16.52 -10.46
N PRO A 515 -28.57 -16.12 -11.74
CA PRO A 515 -29.28 -16.96 -12.69
C PRO A 515 -28.61 -18.34 -12.65
N THR A 516 -29.42 -19.37 -12.37
CA THR A 516 -28.98 -20.76 -12.14
C THR A 516 -28.28 -21.43 -13.34
N SER A 517 -28.04 -20.68 -14.41
CA SER A 517 -27.50 -21.15 -15.68
C SER A 517 -26.56 -20.11 -16.30
N VAL A 518 -25.27 -20.43 -16.34
CA VAL A 518 -24.24 -19.71 -17.12
C VAL A 518 -24.56 -19.74 -18.63
N ALA A 519 -25.43 -20.65 -19.08
CA ALA A 519 -25.79 -20.76 -20.49
C ALA A 519 -26.63 -19.58 -21.02
N ASP A 520 -27.17 -18.73 -20.15
CA ASP A 520 -27.89 -17.50 -20.54
C ASP A 520 -26.99 -16.24 -20.54
N MET A 521 -25.74 -16.34 -20.08
CA MET A 521 -24.74 -15.30 -20.32
C MET A 521 -24.07 -15.60 -21.66
N ASP A 522 -24.40 -14.79 -22.68
CA ASP A 522 -23.95 -14.98 -24.07
C ASP A 522 -22.46 -14.61 -24.22
N PHE A 523 -21.58 -15.42 -23.63
CA PHE A 523 -20.12 -15.27 -23.73
C PHE A 523 -19.61 -15.47 -25.17
N TYR A 524 -20.42 -16.03 -26.06
CA TYR A 524 -20.07 -16.31 -27.46
C TYR A 524 -20.21 -15.11 -28.39
N GLY A 525 -20.75 -13.98 -27.92
CA GLY A 525 -20.81 -12.73 -28.68
C GLY A 525 -19.48 -11.97 -28.77
N PHE A 526 -18.48 -12.34 -27.96
CA PHE A 526 -17.21 -11.61 -27.89
C PHE A 526 -16.19 -12.19 -28.87
N THR A 527 -15.83 -11.40 -29.87
CA THR A 527 -14.69 -11.68 -30.75
C THR A 527 -13.43 -11.86 -29.91
N GLN A 528 -12.81 -13.05 -30.01
CA GLN A 528 -11.50 -13.36 -29.45
C GLN A 528 -10.43 -12.38 -29.97
N HIS A 529 -10.27 -11.26 -29.27
CA HIS A 529 -9.06 -10.47 -29.34
C HIS A 529 -8.16 -10.97 -28.21
N GLY A 530 -7.00 -11.54 -28.60
CA GLY A 530 -6.01 -12.05 -27.67
C GLY A 530 -5.67 -11.01 -26.61
N PHE A 531 -5.74 -11.44 -25.37
CA PHE A 531 -5.34 -10.68 -24.20
C PHE A 531 -3.83 -10.43 -24.25
N GLY A 532 -3.39 -9.29 -23.73
CA GLY A 532 -1.98 -9.06 -23.45
C GLY A 532 -1.69 -9.66 -22.08
N ASP A 533 -0.75 -10.59 -22.03
CA ASP A 533 -0.27 -11.20 -20.78
C ASP A 533 -0.05 -10.13 -19.70
N PHE A 534 -0.72 -10.28 -18.55
CA PHE A 534 -0.31 -9.63 -17.31
C PHE A 534 0.93 -10.33 -16.74
N ASP A 535 1.98 -10.41 -17.55
CA ASP A 535 3.28 -10.85 -17.11
C ASP A 535 3.85 -9.72 -16.25
N MET A 536 3.77 -9.88 -14.93
CA MET A 536 4.70 -9.22 -14.01
C MET A 536 6.09 -9.59 -14.50
N ASN A 537 6.70 -8.74 -15.33
CA ASN A 537 8.00 -9.00 -15.92
C ASN A 537 8.93 -9.45 -14.77
N PRO A 538 9.37 -10.73 -14.73
CA PRO A 538 10.15 -11.25 -13.59
C PRO A 538 11.50 -10.52 -13.45
N HIS A 539 11.87 -9.70 -14.44
CA HIS A 539 12.96 -8.75 -14.29
C HIS A 539 12.66 -7.58 -13.34
N GLN A 540 11.41 -7.21 -13.03
CA GLN A 540 11.09 -6.11 -12.10
C GLN A 540 11.39 -6.44 -10.62
N MET A 541 11.32 -7.70 -10.18
CA MET A 541 11.72 -8.14 -8.83
C MET A 541 13.25 -8.35 -8.69
N GLY A 542 13.97 -8.43 -9.82
CA GLY A 542 15.42 -8.70 -9.87
C GLY A 542 16.33 -7.49 -9.65
N PHE A 543 15.79 -6.27 -9.46
CA PHE A 543 16.58 -5.03 -9.50
C PHE A 543 17.04 -4.47 -8.14
N TYR A 544 16.71 -5.13 -7.04
CA TYR A 544 17.27 -4.86 -5.70
C TYR A 544 18.03 -6.09 -5.18
N ARG A 545 18.98 -6.62 -5.96
CA ARG A 545 20.00 -7.59 -5.54
C ARG A 545 21.39 -7.00 -5.74
#